data_AF-A0A970AUK3-F1
#
_entry.id   AF-A0A970AUK3-F1
#
_cell.length_a   1.000
_cell.length_b   1.000
_cell.length_c   1.000
_cell.angle_alpha   90.00
_cell.angle_beta   90.00
_cell.angle_gamma   90.00
#
_symmetry.space_group_name_H-M   'P 1'
#
loop_
_entity.id
_entity.type
_entity.pdbx_description
1 polymer ?
#
loop_
_entity_poly.entity_id
_entity_poly.type
_entity_poly.pdbx_seq_one_letter_code
_entity_poly.pdbx_strand_id
1 'polypeptide(L)'
;MLLISQKKKETRFLLEFRLKAYKKWKQMNEPEWAYLKFPQIDYQNIIYYSAPKSQKKLKDLTEVDPELLKTFEKLGISLTEQKRLANVAIDVVFDSVSIGTTFKEELNKFGVIFCSISEAVNEYPELIEKYLGSVVPIGDNYFSALNSAVFTDGSFCYIPQNTICPLDLSTYFRINDQQSGQFERTLIVSEKNSQVNYLEGCTAPQYDTNQLHAAVVELITLENAVIKYSTVQNWYSGNEFGKGGVYNFVTKRGLCAGRNSKISWTQVETGSSITWKYPSCLLVGESSTGEFYSVALTNNFQSRLIP
;
A
#
# COMPACT_ATOMS: atom_id res chain seq x y z
N MET A 1 3.12 -12.15 15.21
CA MET A 1 4.17 -12.58 14.26
C MET A 1 4.15 -14.08 13.99
N LEU A 2 4.49 -14.96 14.95
CA LEU A 2 4.49 -16.41 14.71
C LEU A 2 3.14 -16.93 14.19
N LEU A 3 2.04 -16.46 14.79
CA LEU A 3 0.69 -16.76 14.32
C LEU A 3 0.45 -16.34 12.87
N ILE A 4 0.85 -15.11 12.50
CA ILE A 4 0.70 -14.57 11.14
C ILE A 4 1.46 -15.45 10.15
N SER A 5 2.73 -15.71 10.46
CA SER A 5 3.63 -16.49 9.62
C SER A 5 3.13 -17.93 9.40
N GLN A 6 2.66 -18.59 10.47
CA GLN A 6 2.05 -19.91 10.37
C GLN A 6 0.75 -19.92 9.57
N LYS A 7 -0.15 -18.95 9.81
CA LYS A 7 -1.43 -18.85 9.10
C LYS A 7 -1.25 -18.61 7.60
N LYS A 8 -0.25 -17.81 7.23
CA LYS A 8 0.08 -17.49 5.83
C LYS A 8 1.07 -18.44 5.17
N LYS A 9 1.55 -19.46 5.91
CA LYS A 9 2.55 -20.44 5.44
C LYS A 9 3.79 -19.77 4.85
N GLU A 10 4.27 -18.72 5.51
CA GLU A 10 5.37 -17.90 4.99
C GLU A 10 6.70 -18.66 4.95
N THR A 11 7.60 -18.22 4.07
CA THR A 11 8.97 -18.72 4.01
C THR A 11 9.75 -18.40 5.29
N ARG A 12 10.81 -19.17 5.55
CA ARG A 12 11.70 -18.94 6.69
C ARG A 12 12.31 -17.54 6.66
N PHE A 13 12.67 -17.05 5.48
CA PHE A 13 13.20 -15.69 5.29
C PHE A 13 12.25 -14.64 5.87
N LEU A 14 10.97 -14.68 5.49
CA LEU A 14 10.02 -13.67 5.93
C LEU A 14 9.75 -13.76 7.44
N LEU A 15 9.71 -14.97 8.00
CA LEU A 15 9.62 -15.15 9.45
C LEU A 15 10.81 -14.48 10.17
N GLU A 16 12.03 -14.71 9.70
CA GLU A 16 13.23 -14.10 10.28
C GLU A 16 13.24 -12.58 10.11
N PHE A 17 12.79 -12.07 8.96
CA PHE A 17 12.61 -10.64 8.70
C PHE A 17 11.68 -9.99 9.75
N ARG A 18 10.51 -10.60 9.98
CA ARG A 18 9.54 -10.12 10.98
C ARG A 18 10.07 -10.13 12.41
N LEU A 19 10.74 -11.22 12.80
CA LEU A 19 11.30 -11.34 14.15
C LEU A 19 12.42 -10.31 14.41
N LYS A 20 13.28 -10.07 13.41
CA LYS A 20 14.32 -9.04 13.49
C LYS A 20 13.69 -7.64 13.59
N ALA A 21 12.67 -7.36 12.78
CA ALA A 21 11.95 -6.09 12.81
C ALA A 21 11.33 -5.83 14.20
N TYR A 22 10.63 -6.81 14.76
CA TYR A 22 10.02 -6.68 16.09
C TYR A 22 11.04 -6.47 17.21
N LYS A 23 12.16 -7.20 17.16
CA LYS A 23 13.23 -7.01 18.14
C LYS A 23 13.78 -5.59 18.09
N LYS A 24 13.99 -5.03 16.89
CA LYS A 24 14.39 -3.64 16.71
C LYS A 24 13.33 -2.67 17.23
N TRP A 25 12.07 -2.87 16.83
CA TRP A 25 10.95 -2.02 17.24
C TRP A 25 10.83 -1.90 18.76
N LYS A 26 10.97 -3.00 19.51
CA LYS A 26 10.98 -2.97 20.99
C LYS A 26 12.07 -2.12 21.62
N GLN A 27 13.16 -1.86 20.91
CA GLN A 27 14.29 -1.06 21.38
C GLN A 27 14.17 0.41 20.97
N MET A 28 13.17 0.74 20.16
CA MET A 28 12.90 2.11 19.71
C MET A 28 11.91 2.79 20.62
N ASN A 29 12.08 4.09 20.79
CA ASN A 29 11.05 4.94 21.40
C ASN A 29 10.14 5.49 20.30
N GLU A 30 8.87 5.67 20.63
CA GLU A 30 7.95 6.36 19.73
C GLU A 30 8.41 7.82 19.55
N PRO A 31 8.45 8.34 18.31
CA PRO A 31 8.98 9.68 18.05
C PRO A 31 8.07 10.79 18.59
N GLU A 32 8.61 11.66 19.45
CA GLU A 32 7.88 12.81 20.04
C GLU A 32 8.17 14.17 19.35
N TRP A 33 9.09 14.19 18.38
CA TRP A 33 9.55 15.43 17.75
C TRP A 33 8.52 16.05 16.80
N ALA A 34 7.60 15.25 16.26
CA ALA A 34 6.55 15.77 15.41
C ALA A 34 5.53 16.51 16.27
N TYR A 35 5.15 17.72 15.86
CA TYR A 35 4.10 18.49 16.53
C TYR A 35 2.70 17.95 16.16
N LEU A 36 2.49 16.65 16.36
CA LEU A 36 1.24 15.93 16.14
C LEU A 36 0.70 15.46 17.48
N LYS A 37 -0.55 15.78 17.78
CA LYS A 37 -1.21 15.37 19.03
C LYS A 37 -2.21 14.26 18.74
N PHE A 38 -1.92 13.06 19.21
CA PHE A 38 -2.86 11.95 19.27
C PHE A 38 -2.79 11.26 20.64
N PRO A 39 -3.88 10.61 21.08
CA PRO A 39 -3.84 9.72 22.23
C PRO A 39 -2.79 8.62 22.02
N GLN A 40 -2.14 8.21 23.11
CA GLN A 40 -1.21 7.09 23.06
C GLN A 40 -1.90 5.85 22.50
N ILE A 41 -1.28 5.23 21.50
CA ILE A 41 -1.81 4.04 20.85
C ILE A 41 -1.44 2.82 21.71
N ASP A 42 -2.45 2.05 22.14
CA ASP A 42 -2.22 0.75 22.76
C ASP A 42 -1.99 -0.32 21.68
N TYR A 43 -0.72 -0.49 21.30
CA TYR A 43 -0.30 -1.48 20.31
C TYR A 43 -0.66 -2.92 20.70
N GLN A 44 -0.84 -3.22 22.00
CA GLN A 44 -1.18 -4.59 22.44
C GLN A 44 -2.65 -4.93 22.23
N ASN A 45 -3.50 -3.92 22.07
CA ASN A 45 -4.93 -4.08 21.81
C ASN A 45 -5.29 -4.04 20.32
N ILE A 46 -4.29 -3.91 19.43
CA ILE A 46 -4.52 -3.89 17.98
C ILE A 46 -4.68 -5.33 17.46
N ILE A 47 -5.72 -5.55 16.66
CA ILE A 47 -5.87 -6.78 15.87
C ILE A 47 -4.98 -6.66 14.63
N TYR A 48 -3.86 -7.40 14.62
CA TYR A 48 -2.86 -7.39 13.55
C TYR A 48 -3.14 -8.37 12.41
N TYR A 49 -4.12 -9.27 12.58
CA TYR A 49 -4.51 -10.22 11.55
C TYR A 49 -6.00 -10.49 11.71
N SER A 50 -6.76 -10.08 10.70
CA SER A 50 -8.16 -10.45 10.53
C SER A 50 -8.25 -11.25 9.23
N ALA A 51 -8.75 -12.48 9.31
CA ALA A 51 -9.05 -13.24 8.11
C ALA A 51 -10.49 -12.92 7.69
N PRO A 52 -10.75 -12.64 6.40
CA PRO A 52 -12.11 -12.49 5.91
C PRO A 52 -12.95 -13.69 6.36
N LYS A 53 -14.12 -13.42 6.94
CA LYS A 53 -15.17 -14.43 6.99
C LYS A 53 -15.51 -14.75 5.54
N SER A 54 -15.44 -16.01 5.14
CA SER A 54 -15.83 -16.48 3.80
C SER A 54 -17.07 -15.74 3.30
N GLN A 55 -16.89 -14.74 2.44
CA GLN A 55 -17.99 -14.04 1.80
C GLN A 55 -18.25 -14.70 0.45
N LYS A 56 -19.54 -14.82 0.10
CA LYS A 56 -20.00 -15.49 -1.13
C LYS A 56 -19.32 -14.85 -2.34
N LYS A 57 -18.80 -15.69 -3.25
CA LYS A 57 -18.52 -15.29 -4.63
C LYS A 57 -19.81 -14.73 -5.22
N LEU A 58 -19.83 -13.42 -5.44
CA LEU A 58 -20.89 -12.75 -6.18
C LEU A 58 -20.76 -13.17 -7.64
N LYS A 59 -21.88 -13.52 -8.27
CA LYS A 59 -21.91 -14.04 -9.64
C LYS A 59 -22.22 -12.94 -10.65
N ASP A 60 -22.85 -11.85 -10.21
CA ASP A 60 -23.37 -10.81 -11.09
C ASP A 60 -23.20 -9.39 -10.51
N LEU A 61 -23.16 -8.44 -11.44
CA LEU A 61 -22.96 -7.00 -11.23
C LEU A 61 -24.11 -6.35 -10.42
N THR A 62 -25.29 -6.98 -10.44
CA THR A 62 -26.47 -6.62 -9.65
C THR A 62 -26.36 -7.02 -8.18
N GLU A 63 -25.41 -7.88 -7.83
CA GLU A 63 -25.13 -8.29 -6.45
C GLU A 63 -24.05 -7.40 -5.80
N VAL A 64 -23.43 -6.48 -6.57
CA VAL A 64 -22.47 -5.50 -6.07
C VAL A 64 -23.20 -4.45 -5.23
N ASP A 65 -22.61 -4.10 -4.09
CA ASP A 65 -23.12 -3.07 -3.18
C ASP A 65 -23.45 -1.76 -3.94
N PRO A 66 -24.72 -1.30 -3.94
CA PRO A 66 -25.14 -0.08 -4.61
C PRO A 66 -24.36 1.17 -4.16
N GLU A 67 -23.82 1.17 -2.94
CA GLU A 67 -22.99 2.28 -2.43
C GLU A 67 -21.63 2.36 -3.14
N LEU A 68 -21.06 1.20 -3.51
CA LEU A 68 -19.80 1.10 -4.25
C LEU A 68 -19.96 1.62 -5.69
N LEU A 69 -21.06 1.26 -6.35
CA LEU A 69 -21.39 1.74 -7.70
C LEU A 69 -21.58 3.27 -7.72
N LYS A 70 -22.29 3.83 -6.73
CA LYS A 70 -22.45 5.28 -6.55
C LYS A 70 -21.11 5.99 -6.29
N THR A 71 -20.18 5.32 -5.64
CA THR A 71 -18.84 5.88 -5.38
C THR A 71 -18.03 5.98 -6.67
N PHE A 72 -18.06 4.96 -7.54
CA PHE A 72 -17.41 5.03 -8.85
C PHE A 72 -17.99 6.11 -9.76
N GLU A 73 -19.31 6.31 -9.70
CA GLU A 73 -19.98 7.38 -10.43
C GLU A 73 -19.55 8.76 -9.94
N LYS A 74 -19.44 8.97 -8.62
CA LYS A 74 -18.92 10.22 -8.02
C LYS A 74 -17.45 10.48 -8.38
N LEU A 75 -16.66 9.44 -8.59
CA LEU A 75 -15.26 9.54 -8.99
C LEU A 75 -15.09 9.84 -10.50
N GLY A 76 -16.19 9.99 -11.26
CA GLY A 76 -16.15 10.39 -12.66
C GLY A 76 -15.68 9.29 -13.62
N ILE A 77 -15.76 8.02 -13.20
CA ILE A 77 -15.28 6.90 -13.99
C ILE A 77 -16.31 6.56 -15.07
N SER A 78 -15.89 6.44 -16.33
CA SER A 78 -16.79 6.25 -17.49
C SER A 78 -17.64 4.98 -17.40
N LEU A 79 -18.83 4.93 -18.01
CA LEU A 79 -19.71 3.73 -17.98
C LEU A 79 -19.05 2.43 -18.49
N THR A 80 -18.17 2.54 -19.48
CA THR A 80 -17.38 1.40 -20.00
C THR A 80 -16.39 0.92 -18.95
N GLU A 81 -15.78 1.87 -18.26
CA GLU A 81 -14.83 1.62 -17.19
C GLU A 81 -15.53 1.23 -15.89
N GLN A 82 -16.77 1.65 -15.66
CA GLN A 82 -17.64 1.15 -14.59
C GLN A 82 -18.03 -0.30 -14.85
N LYS A 83 -18.40 -0.68 -16.09
CA LYS A 83 -18.66 -2.09 -16.42
C LYS A 83 -17.40 -2.95 -16.28
N ARG A 84 -16.24 -2.42 -16.69
CA ARG A 84 -14.93 -3.05 -16.47
C ARG A 84 -14.60 -3.16 -14.99
N LEU A 85 -14.71 -2.05 -14.25
CA LEU A 85 -14.45 -1.95 -12.81
C LEU A 85 -15.47 -2.69 -11.97
N ALA A 86 -16.67 -2.95 -12.48
CA ALA A 86 -17.72 -3.68 -11.78
C ALA A 86 -17.62 -5.17 -12.04
N ASN A 87 -17.20 -5.61 -13.23
CA ASN A 87 -16.67 -6.97 -13.39
C ASN A 87 -15.44 -7.17 -12.49
N VAL A 88 -14.56 -6.17 -12.44
CA VAL A 88 -13.45 -6.11 -11.48
C VAL A 88 -13.96 -5.91 -10.05
N ALA A 89 -15.15 -5.36 -9.77
CA ALA A 89 -15.69 -5.21 -8.41
C ALA A 89 -16.28 -6.52 -7.91
N ILE A 90 -16.92 -7.29 -8.80
CA ILE A 90 -17.29 -8.68 -8.56
C ILE A 90 -16.02 -9.48 -8.21
N ASP A 91 -14.87 -9.15 -8.82
CA ASP A 91 -13.56 -9.67 -8.41
C ASP A 91 -12.98 -8.97 -7.15
N VAL A 92 -13.15 -7.65 -6.93
CA VAL A 92 -12.46 -6.82 -5.92
C VAL A 92 -13.18 -6.84 -4.55
N VAL A 93 -14.40 -7.36 -4.46
CA VAL A 93 -15.07 -7.71 -3.19
C VAL A 93 -14.36 -8.87 -2.46
N PHE A 94 -13.19 -9.29 -2.93
CA PHE A 94 -12.30 -10.20 -2.25
C PHE A 94 -11.09 -9.44 -1.71
N ASP A 95 -11.07 -9.22 -0.39
CA ASP A 95 -9.90 -8.84 0.40
C ASP A 95 -8.60 -9.28 -0.25
N SER A 96 -7.68 -8.35 -0.57
CA SER A 96 -6.25 -8.54 -0.93
C SER A 96 -5.85 -9.58 -2.00
N VAL A 97 -6.75 -10.47 -2.41
CA VAL A 97 -6.45 -11.76 -3.07
C VAL A 97 -6.93 -11.79 -4.52
N SER A 98 -7.77 -10.84 -4.94
CA SER A 98 -8.52 -10.97 -6.21
C SER A 98 -8.28 -9.86 -7.23
N ILE A 99 -7.21 -9.09 -7.05
CA ILE A 99 -6.73 -8.20 -8.12
C ILE A 99 -6.05 -9.03 -9.25
N GLY A 100 -5.74 -10.30 -8.97
CA GLY A 100 -4.91 -11.16 -9.83
C GLY A 100 -5.64 -12.06 -10.84
N THR A 101 -6.95 -11.99 -11.05
CA THR A 101 -7.62 -12.91 -12.00
C THR A 101 -7.78 -12.33 -13.41
N THR A 102 -8.29 -11.10 -13.52
CA THR A 102 -8.78 -10.61 -14.82
C THR A 102 -7.68 -10.09 -15.77
N PHE A 103 -6.53 -9.62 -15.26
CA PHE A 103 -5.42 -9.13 -16.11
C PHE A 103 -4.14 -9.97 -16.01
N LYS A 104 -4.12 -11.02 -15.17
CA LYS A 104 -2.92 -11.83 -14.95
C LYS A 104 -2.46 -12.55 -16.21
N GLU A 105 -3.38 -13.04 -17.04
CA GLU A 105 -3.00 -13.64 -18.33
C GLU A 105 -2.38 -12.63 -19.29
N GLU A 106 -2.89 -11.41 -19.34
CA GLU A 106 -2.37 -10.37 -20.23
C GLU A 106 -1.01 -9.86 -19.76
N LEU A 107 -0.86 -9.59 -18.45
CA LEU A 107 0.41 -9.19 -17.84
C LEU A 107 1.48 -10.29 -17.96
N ASN A 108 1.10 -11.56 -17.79
CA ASN A 108 1.99 -12.71 -17.94
C ASN A 108 2.58 -12.81 -19.37
N LYS A 109 1.85 -12.40 -20.42
CA LYS A 109 2.39 -12.37 -21.80
C LYS A 109 3.59 -11.43 -21.94
N PHE A 110 3.68 -10.41 -21.09
CA PHE A 110 4.79 -9.45 -21.03
C PHE A 110 5.78 -9.77 -19.91
N GLY A 111 5.58 -10.87 -19.17
CA GLY A 111 6.39 -11.25 -18.01
C GLY A 111 6.21 -10.34 -16.79
N VAL A 112 5.19 -9.48 -16.79
CA VAL A 112 4.89 -8.59 -15.66
C VAL A 112 4.25 -9.41 -14.55
N ILE A 113 4.82 -9.32 -13.35
CA ILE A 113 4.25 -9.93 -12.15
C ILE A 113 3.48 -8.83 -11.41
N PHE A 114 2.18 -9.06 -11.21
CA PHE A 114 1.35 -8.21 -10.37
C PHE A 114 0.45 -9.08 -9.50
N CYS A 115 0.74 -9.12 -8.20
CA CYS A 115 0.02 -9.95 -7.25
C CYS A 115 0.09 -9.37 -5.83
N SER A 116 -0.55 -10.04 -4.87
CA SER A 116 -0.39 -9.68 -3.46
C SER A 116 1.03 -9.99 -2.98
N ILE A 117 1.54 -9.22 -2.00
CA ILE A 117 2.84 -9.51 -1.39
C ILE A 117 2.86 -10.91 -0.74
N SER A 118 1.72 -11.40 -0.27
CA SER A 118 1.58 -12.75 0.31
C SER A 118 1.73 -13.86 -0.74
N GLU A 119 1.21 -13.65 -1.95
CA GLU A 119 1.41 -14.56 -3.08
C GLU A 119 2.87 -14.52 -3.53
N ALA A 120 3.44 -13.32 -3.67
CA ALA A 120 4.82 -13.13 -4.11
C ALA A 120 5.86 -13.81 -3.20
N VAL A 121 5.62 -13.83 -1.87
CA VAL A 121 6.49 -14.53 -0.90
C VAL A 121 6.58 -16.02 -1.18
N ASN A 122 5.50 -16.63 -1.68
CA ASN A 122 5.45 -18.07 -1.96
C ASN A 122 5.88 -18.41 -3.39
N GLU A 123 5.40 -17.65 -4.37
CA GLU A 123 5.61 -17.91 -5.80
C GLU A 123 6.94 -17.34 -6.32
N TYR A 124 7.44 -16.24 -5.72
CA TYR A 124 8.65 -15.54 -6.15
C TYR A 124 9.61 -15.22 -4.98
N PRO A 125 9.98 -16.23 -4.15
CA PRO A 125 10.77 -16.00 -2.94
C PRO A 125 12.11 -15.34 -3.23
N GLU A 126 12.78 -15.67 -4.34
CA GLU A 126 14.08 -15.10 -4.71
C GLU A 126 14.00 -13.58 -4.97
N LEU A 127 12.93 -13.11 -5.61
CA LEU A 127 12.72 -11.67 -5.85
C LEU A 127 12.41 -10.94 -4.54
N ILE A 128 11.59 -11.55 -3.69
CA ILE A 128 11.25 -10.99 -2.38
C ILE A 128 12.50 -10.90 -1.50
N GLU A 129 13.31 -11.95 -1.44
CA GLU A 129 14.57 -11.97 -0.68
C GLU A 129 15.56 -10.92 -1.17
N LYS A 130 15.62 -10.69 -2.48
CA LYS A 130 16.50 -9.69 -3.09
C LYS A 130 16.11 -8.25 -2.77
N TYR A 131 14.82 -7.93 -2.81
CA TYR A 131 14.36 -6.54 -2.83
C TYR A 131 13.62 -6.08 -1.56
N LEU A 132 12.99 -6.97 -0.80
CA LEU A 132 12.20 -6.59 0.37
C LEU A 132 13.09 -5.98 1.47
N GLY A 133 12.77 -4.74 1.87
CA GLY A 133 13.52 -4.01 2.89
C GLY A 133 14.87 -3.46 2.41
N SER A 134 15.16 -3.51 1.10
CA SER A 134 16.38 -2.93 0.52
C SER A 134 16.34 -1.40 0.49
N VAL A 135 15.15 -0.80 0.44
CA VAL A 135 14.95 0.65 0.37
C VAL A 135 14.45 1.20 1.70
N VAL A 136 13.52 0.49 2.34
CA VAL A 136 13.01 0.79 3.69
C VAL A 136 13.35 -0.37 4.63
N PRO A 137 14.53 -0.36 5.26
CA PRO A 137 14.95 -1.42 6.16
C PRO A 137 14.04 -1.59 7.38
N ILE A 138 14.08 -2.76 8.01
CA ILE A 138 13.30 -3.16 9.21
C ILE A 138 13.44 -2.27 10.46
N GLY A 139 14.26 -1.23 10.41
CA GLY A 139 14.50 -0.30 11.52
C GLY A 139 14.72 1.12 11.01
N ASP A 140 14.12 1.46 9.88
CA ASP A 140 14.22 2.79 9.28
C ASP A 140 13.59 3.87 10.17
N ASN A 141 12.42 3.58 10.74
CA ASN A 141 11.76 4.39 11.75
C ASN A 141 10.82 3.52 12.60
N TYR A 142 10.20 4.11 13.63
CA TYR A 142 9.35 3.38 14.57
C TYR A 142 8.16 2.69 13.86
N PHE A 143 7.44 3.39 12.99
CA PHE A 143 6.26 2.85 12.32
C PHE A 143 6.60 1.87 11.19
N SER A 144 7.71 2.08 10.47
CA SER A 144 8.17 1.13 9.46
C SER A 144 8.71 -0.16 10.09
N ALA A 145 9.35 -0.10 11.26
CA ALA A 145 9.75 -1.28 12.03
C ALA A 145 8.53 -2.09 12.52
N LEU A 146 7.49 -1.40 13.02
CA LEU A 146 6.21 -2.02 13.36
C LEU A 146 5.59 -2.69 12.13
N ASN A 147 5.46 -1.97 11.02
CA ASN A 147 4.96 -2.51 9.75
C ASN A 147 5.74 -3.76 9.33
N SER A 148 7.07 -3.70 9.29
CA SER A 148 7.92 -4.85 8.91
C SER A 148 7.70 -6.08 9.80
N ALA A 149 7.33 -5.90 11.08
CA ALA A 149 7.02 -7.01 11.97
C ALA A 149 5.64 -7.64 11.67
N VAL A 150 4.65 -6.83 11.30
CA VAL A 150 3.24 -7.24 11.37
C VAL A 150 2.46 -7.15 10.05
N PHE A 151 3.04 -6.62 8.96
CA PHE A 151 2.31 -6.43 7.71
C PHE A 151 1.68 -7.74 7.23
N THR A 152 0.41 -7.71 6.87
CA THR A 152 -0.30 -8.88 6.36
C THR A 152 -0.71 -8.69 4.92
N ASP A 153 -0.76 -7.45 4.45
CA ASP A 153 -1.31 -7.11 3.15
C ASP A 153 -0.33 -6.25 2.34
N GLY A 154 -0.70 -5.95 1.10
CA GLY A 154 0.05 -5.11 0.18
C GLY A 154 0.31 -5.80 -1.15
N SER A 155 1.06 -5.11 -2.01
CA SER A 155 1.16 -5.47 -3.42
C SER A 155 2.60 -5.67 -3.84
N PHE A 156 2.81 -6.61 -4.76
CA PHE A 156 4.09 -6.84 -5.40
C PHE A 156 3.95 -6.65 -6.91
N CYS A 157 4.80 -5.77 -7.45
CA CYS A 157 4.89 -5.51 -8.88
C CYS A 157 6.33 -5.70 -9.34
N TYR A 158 6.55 -6.53 -10.35
CA TYR A 158 7.84 -6.67 -11.00
C TYR A 158 7.70 -6.51 -12.51
N ILE A 159 8.42 -5.54 -13.06
CA ILE A 159 8.43 -5.23 -14.49
C ILE A 159 9.77 -5.70 -15.07
N PRO A 160 9.76 -6.70 -15.98
CA PRO A 160 10.99 -7.27 -16.50
C PRO A 160 11.73 -6.31 -17.44
N GLN A 161 12.97 -6.68 -17.75
CA GLN A 161 13.84 -5.88 -18.59
C GLN A 161 13.24 -5.67 -20.00
N ASN A 162 13.37 -4.45 -20.53
CA ASN A 162 12.88 -4.04 -21.85
C ASN A 162 11.33 -4.10 -22.01
N THR A 163 10.60 -4.00 -20.89
CA THR A 163 9.13 -4.09 -20.90
C THR A 163 8.48 -2.79 -20.46
N ILE A 164 7.63 -2.23 -21.32
CA ILE A 164 6.65 -1.21 -20.93
C ILE A 164 5.38 -1.97 -20.51
N CYS A 165 4.94 -1.77 -19.27
CA CYS A 165 3.72 -2.41 -18.76
C CYS A 165 2.54 -2.05 -19.68
N PRO A 166 1.80 -3.03 -20.21
CA PRO A 166 0.76 -2.77 -21.22
C PRO A 166 -0.47 -2.06 -20.64
N LEU A 167 -0.61 -2.07 -19.31
CA LEU A 167 -1.74 -1.54 -18.57
C LEU A 167 -1.25 -0.70 -17.40
N ASP A 168 -2.04 0.31 -17.03
CA ASP A 168 -1.87 0.99 -15.74
C ASP A 168 -2.34 0.04 -14.64
N LEU A 169 -1.44 -0.26 -13.69
CA LEU A 169 -1.75 -1.13 -12.56
C LEU A 169 -2.50 -0.33 -11.51
N SER A 170 -3.56 -0.89 -10.94
CA SER A 170 -4.30 -0.23 -9.87
C SER A 170 -4.63 -1.18 -8.73
N THR A 171 -4.50 -0.67 -7.51
CA THR A 171 -4.89 -1.38 -6.29
C THR A 171 -5.82 -0.51 -5.48
N TYR A 172 -6.94 -1.10 -5.05
CA TYR A 172 -7.91 -0.42 -4.20
C TYR A 172 -8.00 -1.13 -2.85
N PHE A 173 -7.62 -0.43 -1.79
CA PHE A 173 -7.73 -0.92 -0.42
C PHE A 173 -8.98 -0.31 0.25
N ARG A 174 -9.90 -1.18 0.67
CA ARG A 174 -11.08 -0.80 1.49
C ARG A 174 -10.90 -1.35 2.90
N ILE A 175 -10.94 -0.46 3.90
CA ILE A 175 -10.95 -0.89 5.30
C ILE A 175 -12.35 -1.40 5.64
N ASN A 176 -12.48 -2.69 5.98
CA ASN A 176 -13.77 -3.31 6.28
C ASN A 176 -13.95 -3.68 7.77
N ASP A 177 -12.86 -3.83 8.53
CA ASP A 177 -12.90 -4.30 9.93
C ASP A 177 -12.61 -3.15 10.91
N GLN A 178 -13.62 -2.81 11.72
CA GLN A 178 -13.63 -1.69 12.66
C GLN A 178 -12.48 -1.72 13.68
N GLN A 179 -11.97 -2.90 14.03
CA GLN A 179 -11.02 -3.07 15.13
C GLN A 179 -9.60 -3.48 14.67
N SER A 180 -9.38 -3.67 13.37
CA SER A 180 -8.08 -4.08 12.83
C SER A 180 -7.20 -2.88 12.48
N GLY A 181 -5.90 -2.99 12.78
CA GLY A 181 -4.91 -2.05 12.24
C GLY A 181 -4.53 -2.45 10.81
N GLN A 182 -4.41 -1.48 9.90
CA GLN A 182 -4.01 -1.76 8.53
C GLN A 182 -2.50 -1.59 8.37
N PHE A 183 -1.83 -2.71 8.14
CA PHE A 183 -0.40 -2.77 7.89
C PHE A 183 -0.15 -3.41 6.53
N GLU A 184 0.07 -2.54 5.55
CA GLU A 184 0.32 -2.94 4.17
C GLU A 184 1.75 -2.63 3.74
N ARG A 185 2.29 -3.46 2.85
CA ARG A 185 3.61 -3.26 2.27
C ARG A 185 3.60 -3.46 0.77
N THR A 186 3.88 -2.38 0.04
CA THR A 186 3.95 -2.38 -1.42
C THR A 186 5.39 -2.37 -1.89
N LEU A 187 5.74 -3.28 -2.78
CA LEU A 187 7.08 -3.40 -3.38
C LEU A 187 6.95 -3.40 -4.89
N ILE A 188 7.52 -2.39 -5.55
CA ILE A 188 7.52 -2.25 -7.01
C ILE A 188 8.96 -2.21 -7.51
N VAL A 189 9.29 -3.10 -8.44
CA VAL A 189 10.61 -3.19 -9.07
C VAL A 189 10.45 -3.03 -10.57
N SER A 190 11.19 -2.07 -11.14
CA SER A 190 11.24 -1.81 -12.57
C SER A 190 12.67 -2.05 -13.06
N GLU A 191 12.87 -3.16 -13.79
CA GLU A 191 14.18 -3.57 -14.33
C GLU A 191 14.66 -2.64 -15.47
N LYS A 192 15.84 -2.91 -16.01
CA LYS A 192 16.45 -2.06 -17.06
C LYS A 192 15.50 -1.85 -18.26
N ASN A 193 15.43 -0.61 -18.76
CA ASN A 193 14.59 -0.20 -19.90
C ASN A 193 13.09 -0.56 -19.72
N SER A 194 12.58 -0.54 -18.49
CA SER A 194 11.18 -0.88 -18.20
C SER A 194 10.36 0.30 -17.70
N GLN A 195 9.04 0.21 -17.80
CA GLN A 195 8.16 1.28 -17.35
C GLN A 195 6.85 0.76 -16.78
N VAL A 196 6.36 1.40 -15.72
CA VAL A 196 5.03 1.14 -15.15
C VAL A 196 4.38 2.41 -14.60
N ASN A 197 3.06 2.49 -14.76
CA ASN A 197 2.22 3.41 -14.01
C ASN A 197 1.42 2.60 -12.98
N TYR A 198 1.45 3.04 -11.73
CA TYR A 198 0.79 2.39 -10.62
C TYR A 198 -0.11 3.39 -9.88
N LEU A 199 -1.36 3.01 -9.65
CA LEU A 199 -2.36 3.80 -8.94
C LEU A 199 -2.80 3.08 -7.65
N GLU A 200 -2.60 3.74 -6.51
CA GLU A 200 -3.07 3.30 -5.21
C GLU A 200 -4.28 4.12 -4.76
N GLY A 201 -5.43 3.46 -4.59
CA GLY A 201 -6.62 4.04 -4.01
C GLY A 201 -6.87 3.51 -2.60
N CYS A 202 -7.14 4.40 -1.63
CA CYS A 202 -7.57 3.99 -0.29
C CYS A 202 -8.82 4.76 0.15
N THR A 203 -9.83 4.04 0.64
CA THR A 203 -11.02 4.63 1.27
C THR A 203 -11.39 3.92 2.56
N ALA A 204 -11.74 4.67 3.60
CA ALA A 204 -12.30 4.12 4.84
C ALA A 204 -13.78 4.50 5.00
N PRO A 205 -14.64 3.56 5.44
CA PRO A 205 -15.96 3.86 5.99
C PRO A 205 -15.86 4.75 7.24
N GLN A 206 -16.97 5.39 7.59
CA GLN A 206 -17.10 6.16 8.83
C GLN A 206 -17.10 5.21 10.04
N TYR A 207 -16.14 5.38 10.94
CA TYR A 207 -16.02 4.60 12.17
C TYR A 207 -15.78 5.51 13.39
N ASP A 208 -16.36 5.10 14.52
CA ASP A 208 -16.30 5.86 15.78
C ASP A 208 -14.95 5.71 16.50
N THR A 209 -14.17 4.67 16.20
CA THR A 209 -12.83 4.42 16.75
C THR A 209 -11.73 4.89 15.82
N ASN A 210 -10.63 5.42 16.37
CA ASN A 210 -9.45 5.77 15.59
C ASN A 210 -8.79 4.52 15.02
N GLN A 211 -8.48 4.55 13.73
CA GLN A 211 -7.84 3.43 13.03
C GLN A 211 -6.41 3.80 12.65
N LEU A 212 -5.47 2.90 12.92
CA LEU A 212 -4.08 3.05 12.52
C LEU A 212 -3.87 2.42 11.14
N HIS A 213 -3.49 3.27 10.18
CA HIS A 213 -2.99 2.87 8.87
C HIS A 213 -1.49 3.15 8.83
N ALA A 214 -0.69 2.08 8.87
CA ALA A 214 0.76 2.16 8.82
C ALA A 214 1.30 1.39 7.62
N ALA A 215 1.51 2.10 6.51
CA ALA A 215 1.96 1.52 5.25
C ALA A 215 3.46 1.74 4.99
N VAL A 216 4.07 0.80 4.26
CA VAL A 216 5.41 0.96 3.71
C VAL A 216 5.39 0.73 2.21
N VAL A 217 5.98 1.66 1.45
CA VAL A 217 6.10 1.56 -0.01
C VAL A 217 7.56 1.63 -0.41
N GLU A 218 8.03 0.61 -1.13
CA GLU A 218 9.38 0.51 -1.69
C GLU A 218 9.28 0.51 -3.22
N LEU A 219 9.89 1.50 -3.87
CA LEU A 219 10.01 1.55 -5.33
C LEU A 219 11.48 1.42 -5.72
N ILE A 220 11.80 0.56 -6.69
CA ILE A 220 13.16 0.39 -7.21
C ILE A 220 13.15 0.55 -8.72
N THR A 221 13.93 1.50 -9.25
CA THR A 221 14.15 1.69 -10.69
C THR A 221 15.60 1.45 -11.07
N LEU A 222 15.80 0.54 -12.03
CA LEU A 222 17.10 0.26 -12.63
C LEU A 222 17.34 1.14 -13.88
N GLU A 223 18.36 0.82 -14.66
CA GLU A 223 18.85 1.67 -15.76
C GLU A 223 17.75 1.98 -16.78
N ASN A 224 17.55 3.27 -17.10
CA ASN A 224 16.49 3.79 -17.98
C ASN A 224 15.06 3.35 -17.58
N ALA A 225 14.85 2.89 -16.35
CA ALA A 225 13.55 2.45 -15.88
C ALA A 225 12.71 3.60 -15.32
N VAL A 226 11.39 3.52 -15.45
CA VAL A 226 10.46 4.57 -15.03
C VAL A 226 9.32 4.00 -14.21
N ILE A 227 9.17 4.47 -12.97
CA ILE A 227 7.96 4.23 -12.17
C ILE A 227 7.20 5.55 -12.01
N LYS A 228 5.93 5.56 -12.40
CA LYS A 228 4.98 6.60 -12.00
C LYS A 228 4.04 6.02 -10.96
N TYR A 229 4.07 6.59 -9.76
CA TYR A 229 3.30 6.11 -8.64
C TYR A 229 2.34 7.20 -8.18
N SER A 230 1.05 6.91 -8.29
CA SER A 230 -0.05 7.83 -8.01
C SER A 230 -0.87 7.33 -6.83
N THR A 231 -1.22 8.19 -5.89
CA THR A 231 -2.12 7.85 -4.79
C THR A 231 -3.30 8.79 -4.70
N VAL A 232 -4.49 8.23 -4.55
CA VAL A 232 -5.71 8.99 -4.22
C VAL A 232 -6.28 8.42 -2.93
N GLN A 233 -6.21 9.21 -1.86
CA GLN A 233 -6.69 8.80 -0.54
C GLN A 233 -7.82 9.69 -0.07
N ASN A 234 -8.94 9.07 0.30
CA ASN A 234 -10.09 9.74 0.92
C ASN A 234 -10.49 9.01 2.21
N TRP A 235 -10.01 9.52 3.33
CA TRP A 235 -10.23 8.94 4.66
C TRP A 235 -11.38 9.58 5.42
N TYR A 236 -11.83 8.94 6.49
CA TYR A 236 -12.74 9.57 7.45
C TYR A 236 -11.96 10.42 8.46
N SER A 237 -12.38 11.67 8.63
CA SER A 237 -11.65 12.69 9.42
C SER A 237 -11.91 12.62 10.92
N GLY A 238 -12.85 11.77 11.33
CA GLY A 238 -13.50 11.89 12.63
C GLY A 238 -14.70 12.83 12.57
N ASN A 239 -15.49 12.81 13.63
CA ASN A 239 -16.67 13.66 13.78
C ASN A 239 -16.28 15.11 14.14
N GLU A 240 -17.29 15.99 14.30
CA GLU A 240 -17.12 17.42 14.62
C GLU A 240 -16.37 17.69 15.94
N PHE A 241 -16.26 16.69 16.81
CA PHE A 241 -15.53 16.75 18.08
C PHE A 241 -14.14 16.10 18.01
N GLY A 242 -13.68 15.72 16.82
CA GLY A 242 -12.39 15.06 16.60
C GLY A 242 -12.32 13.61 17.10
N LYS A 243 -13.46 12.96 17.35
CA LYS A 243 -13.49 11.52 17.71
C LYS A 243 -13.52 10.66 16.45
N GLY A 244 -12.74 9.58 16.47
CA GLY A 244 -12.59 8.68 15.34
C GLY A 244 -11.66 9.24 14.26
N GLY A 245 -11.68 8.60 13.10
CA GLY A 245 -10.85 8.96 11.96
C GLY A 245 -9.49 8.27 11.91
N VAL A 246 -8.81 8.41 10.77
CA VAL A 246 -7.63 7.59 10.44
C VAL A 246 -6.33 8.29 10.82
N TYR A 247 -5.44 7.57 11.49
CA TYR A 247 -4.03 7.91 11.66
C TYR A 247 -3.23 7.28 10.53
N ASN A 248 -2.70 8.11 9.65
CA ASN A 248 -2.08 7.71 8.39
C ASN A 248 -0.56 7.90 8.48
N PHE A 249 0.15 6.86 8.97
CA PHE A 249 1.57 6.87 9.28
C PHE A 249 2.36 6.06 8.24
N VAL A 250 2.86 6.72 7.19
CA VAL A 250 3.35 6.02 6.00
C VAL A 250 4.80 6.35 5.70
N THR A 251 5.60 5.32 5.43
CA THR A 251 6.96 5.47 4.91
C THR A 251 6.98 5.07 3.43
N LYS A 252 7.20 6.03 2.52
CA LYS A 252 7.32 5.74 1.08
C LYS A 252 8.72 6.12 0.60
N ARG A 253 9.47 5.19 0.02
CA ARG A 253 10.79 5.53 -0.51
C ARG A 253 11.04 4.87 -1.85
N GLY A 254 11.53 5.68 -2.77
CA GLY A 254 11.97 5.27 -4.09
C GLY A 254 13.48 5.25 -4.17
N LEU A 255 14.04 4.23 -4.80
CA LEU A 255 15.44 4.10 -5.11
C LEU A 255 15.62 4.16 -6.63
N CYS A 256 16.16 5.27 -7.11
CA CYS A 256 16.66 5.42 -8.47
C CYS A 256 18.09 4.88 -8.54
N ALA A 257 18.23 3.56 -8.64
CA ALA A 257 19.52 2.86 -8.58
C ALA A 257 20.30 2.94 -9.90
N GLY A 258 19.60 2.88 -11.03
CA GLY A 258 20.24 2.82 -12.35
C GLY A 258 20.49 4.17 -13.00
N ARG A 259 21.41 4.22 -13.97
CA ARG A 259 21.62 5.42 -14.80
C ARG A 259 20.33 5.79 -15.55
N ASN A 260 20.01 7.07 -15.62
CA ASN A 260 18.78 7.63 -16.21
C ASN A 260 17.47 7.04 -15.64
N SER A 261 17.51 6.49 -14.42
CA SER A 261 16.30 5.96 -13.77
C SER A 261 15.41 7.09 -13.25
N LYS A 262 14.09 6.88 -13.28
CA LYS A 262 13.12 7.92 -12.91
C LYS A 262 12.00 7.40 -12.02
N ILE A 263 11.70 8.12 -10.94
CA ILE A 263 10.53 7.89 -10.10
C ILE A 263 9.71 9.18 -10.02
N SER A 264 8.42 9.10 -10.30
CA SER A 264 7.46 10.21 -10.15
C SER A 264 6.39 9.84 -9.13
N TRP A 265 6.29 10.62 -8.07
CA TRP A 265 5.24 10.51 -7.06
C TRP A 265 4.15 11.54 -7.32
N THR A 266 2.90 11.10 -7.37
CA THR A 266 1.74 11.98 -7.44
C THR A 266 0.77 11.60 -6.34
N GLN A 267 0.41 12.53 -5.46
CA GLN A 267 -0.49 12.24 -4.36
C GLN A 267 -1.59 13.29 -4.20
N VAL A 268 -2.82 12.79 -4.04
CA VAL A 268 -4.00 13.56 -3.67
C VAL A 268 -4.55 12.97 -2.37
N GLU A 269 -4.51 13.75 -1.30
CA GLU A 269 -4.84 13.28 0.04
C GLU A 269 -5.91 14.14 0.69
N THR A 270 -6.96 13.50 1.18
CA THR A 270 -8.02 14.15 1.96
C THR A 270 -8.51 13.24 3.08
N GLY A 271 -9.00 13.84 4.15
CA GLY A 271 -9.88 13.13 5.08
C GLY A 271 -9.21 12.41 6.24
N SER A 272 -7.88 12.31 6.38
CA SER A 272 -7.27 11.68 7.57
C SER A 272 -7.32 12.62 8.77
N SER A 273 -7.51 12.06 9.98
CA SER A 273 -7.43 12.85 11.23
C SER A 273 -5.99 13.33 11.46
N ILE A 274 -5.04 12.41 11.31
CA ILE A 274 -3.61 12.72 11.37
C ILE A 274 -2.90 12.08 10.19
N THR A 275 -2.05 12.86 9.53
CA THR A 275 -1.20 12.37 8.44
C THR A 275 0.25 12.60 8.79
N TRP A 276 1.02 11.52 8.81
CA TRP A 276 2.46 11.56 9.01
C TRP A 276 3.14 10.71 7.94
N LYS A 277 3.73 11.36 6.94
CA LYS A 277 4.28 10.65 5.77
C LYS A 277 5.69 11.09 5.45
N TYR A 278 6.48 10.15 4.95
CA TYR A 278 7.88 10.37 4.54
C TYR A 278 8.13 9.91 3.10
N PRO A 279 7.52 10.52 2.07
CA PRO A 279 7.84 10.22 0.69
C PRO A 279 9.26 10.74 0.35
N SER A 280 10.12 9.87 -0.18
CA SER A 280 11.51 10.23 -0.50
C SER A 280 12.02 9.51 -1.75
N CYS A 281 12.99 10.10 -2.44
CA CYS A 281 13.72 9.50 -3.56
C CYS A 281 15.22 9.50 -3.27
N LEU A 282 15.86 8.33 -3.40
CA LEU A 282 17.30 8.18 -3.40
C LEU A 282 17.80 8.19 -4.85
N LEU A 283 18.52 9.25 -5.24
CA LEU A 283 19.06 9.44 -6.59
C LEU A 283 20.51 8.93 -6.65
N VAL A 284 20.67 7.61 -6.80
CA VAL A 284 21.98 6.95 -6.75
C VAL A 284 22.60 6.81 -8.13
N GLY A 285 21.77 6.52 -9.15
CA GLY A 285 22.24 6.37 -10.52
C GLY A 285 22.59 7.70 -11.18
N GLU A 286 23.59 7.68 -12.07
CA GLU A 286 23.95 8.84 -12.89
C GLU A 286 22.75 9.36 -13.68
N SER A 287 22.52 10.67 -13.67
CA SER A 287 21.38 11.31 -14.36
C SER A 287 20.01 10.76 -13.95
N SER A 288 19.88 10.24 -12.73
CA SER A 288 18.59 9.82 -12.19
C SER A 288 17.73 11.01 -11.75
N THR A 289 16.40 10.83 -11.82
CA THR A 289 15.43 11.90 -11.55
C THR A 289 14.34 11.43 -10.59
N GLY A 290 14.03 12.27 -9.60
CA GLY A 290 12.89 12.11 -8.71
C GLY A 290 11.93 13.29 -8.87
N GLU A 291 10.65 13.02 -9.05
CA GLU A 291 9.60 14.03 -9.10
C GLU A 291 8.57 13.78 -8.00
N PHE A 292 8.05 14.85 -7.39
CA PHE A 292 7.07 14.76 -6.32
C PHE A 292 6.01 15.84 -6.46
N TYR A 293 4.76 15.42 -6.63
CA TYR A 293 3.58 16.26 -6.74
C TYR A 293 2.61 15.90 -5.63
N SER A 294 2.29 16.85 -4.74
CA SER A 294 1.32 16.63 -3.66
C SER A 294 0.25 17.70 -3.65
N VAL A 295 -1.00 17.26 -3.63
CA VAL A 295 -2.17 18.06 -3.28
C VAL A 295 -2.77 17.48 -2.00
N ALA A 296 -3.09 18.35 -1.05
CA ALA A 296 -3.77 17.92 0.16
C ALA A 296 -4.76 18.93 0.67
N LEU A 297 -5.83 18.40 1.26
CA LEU A 297 -6.89 19.17 1.88
C LEU A 297 -6.99 18.79 3.35
N THR A 298 -6.89 19.80 4.22
CA THR A 298 -7.09 19.66 5.67
C THR A 298 -8.23 20.59 6.10
N ASN A 299 -9.14 20.08 6.93
CA ASN A 299 -10.26 20.83 7.49
C ASN A 299 -10.41 20.54 9.00
N ASN A 300 -11.00 21.48 9.76
CA ASN A 300 -11.29 21.35 11.18
C ASN A 300 -10.07 20.93 12.03
N PHE A 301 -10.15 19.79 12.73
CA PHE A 301 -9.14 19.28 13.67
C PHE A 301 -8.03 18.43 13.01
N GLN A 302 -8.00 18.36 11.67
CA GLN A 302 -7.01 17.55 10.98
C GLN A 302 -5.59 18.13 11.10
N SER A 303 -4.60 17.26 11.33
CA SER A 303 -3.19 17.64 11.42
C SER A 303 -2.36 16.86 10.39
N ARG A 304 -1.36 17.52 9.78
CA ARG A 304 -0.52 16.92 8.73
C ARG A 304 0.95 17.31 8.87
N LEU A 305 1.81 16.32 8.70
CA LEU A 305 3.26 16.47 8.57
C LEU A 305 3.75 15.62 7.40
N ILE A 306 4.32 16.29 6.40
CA ILE A 306 5.11 15.68 5.32
C ILE A 306 6.42 16.46 5.25
N PRO A 307 7.52 15.91 5.78
CA PRO A 307 8.85 16.48 5.61
C PRO A 307 9.44 16.16 4.22
#